data_AF-A0A1I7KAA5-F1
#
_entry.id   AF-A0A1I7KAA5-F1
#
_cell.length_a   1.000
_cell.length_b   1.000
_cell.length_c   1.000
_cell.angle_alpha   90.00
_cell.angle_beta   90.00
_cell.angle_gamma   90.00
#
_symmetry.space_group_name_H-M   'P 1'
#
loop_
_entity.id
_entity.type
_entity.pdbx_description
1 polymer ?
#
loop_
_entity_poly.entity_id
_entity_poly.type
_entity_poly.pdbx_seq_one_letter_code
_entity_poly.pdbx_strand_id
1 'polypeptide(L)'
;MEQVATSCVGSAPRRKETESHKRRSAHSLPIKVSLAAHIQAAVQGMPTGKIARLVDGPDDDGKNVRREIGVIRSGRPERIAGIGFERYLVFCESLKVDPALAMTGAPPVRRRVH
;
A
#
# COMPACT_ATOMS: atom_id res chain seq x y z
N MET A 1 63.43 0.37 -21.75
CA MET A 1 62.61 0.35 -20.51
C MET A 1 61.60 1.45 -20.72
N GLU A 2 60.27 1.29 -20.76
CA GLU A 2 59.28 0.46 -20.05
C GLU A 2 58.16 0.07 -21.06
N GLN A 3 57.62 -1.15 -21.19
CA GLN A 3 56.66 -1.92 -20.37
C GLN A 3 55.41 -1.15 -19.90
N VAL A 4 54.25 -1.28 -20.58
CA VAL A 4 53.08 -2.20 -20.38
C VAL A 4 51.95 -1.60 -19.51
N ALA A 5 50.71 -1.86 -19.96
CA ALA A 5 49.42 -1.94 -19.24
C ALA A 5 48.44 -0.76 -19.46
N THR A 6 47.39 -0.89 -20.28
CA THR A 6 46.16 -1.71 -20.14
C THR A 6 45.09 -1.04 -19.27
N SER A 7 43.95 -0.78 -19.93
CA SER A 7 42.57 -0.84 -19.44
C SER A 7 42.21 -0.14 -18.14
N CYS A 8 41.34 0.87 -18.25
CA CYS A 8 40.14 1.03 -17.42
C CYS A 8 39.19 2.01 -18.13
N VAL A 9 38.44 1.55 -19.15
CA VAL A 9 37.23 2.24 -19.57
C VAL A 9 36.23 2.03 -18.45
N GLY A 10 36.18 3.00 -17.52
CA GLY A 10 35.19 3.03 -16.46
C GLY A 10 33.80 3.14 -17.07
N SER A 11 33.11 2.01 -17.17
CA SER A 11 31.68 1.95 -17.43
C SER A 11 30.98 2.90 -16.47
N ALA A 12 30.46 4.01 -17.00
CA ALA A 12 29.56 4.87 -16.24
C ALA A 12 28.45 3.99 -15.66
N PRO A 13 28.19 4.03 -14.35
CA PRO A 13 27.04 3.32 -13.82
C PRO A 13 25.82 3.97 -14.47
N ARG A 14 25.11 3.20 -15.30
CA ARG A 14 23.73 3.48 -15.67
C ARG A 14 23.02 3.79 -14.36
N ARG A 15 22.79 5.07 -14.08
CA ARG A 15 21.85 5.48 -13.04
C ARG A 15 20.54 4.83 -13.46
N LYS A 16 20.17 3.75 -12.77
CA LYS A 16 18.80 3.28 -12.79
C LYS A 16 17.99 4.52 -12.44
N GLU A 17 17.23 5.02 -13.41
CA GLU A 17 16.19 6.00 -13.15
C GLU A 17 15.42 5.44 -11.97
N THR A 18 15.61 6.05 -10.80
CA THR A 18 14.69 5.84 -9.70
C THR A 18 13.39 6.34 -10.28
N GLU A 19 12.54 5.40 -10.68
CA GLU A 19 11.18 5.64 -11.10
C GLU A 19 10.58 6.47 -9.98
N SER A 20 10.59 7.79 -10.21
CA SER A 20 9.97 8.76 -9.33
C SER A 20 8.55 8.33 -9.33
N HIS A 21 8.14 7.64 -8.26
CA HIS A 21 6.79 7.20 -8.05
C HIS A 21 5.97 8.48 -8.13
N LYS A 22 5.43 8.76 -9.32
CA LYS A 22 4.68 9.97 -9.61
C LYS A 22 3.67 10.03 -8.48
N ARG A 23 3.78 11.04 -7.60
CA ARG A 23 2.75 11.34 -6.62
C ARG A 23 1.46 11.36 -7.41
N ARG A 24 0.65 10.29 -7.33
CA ARG A 24 -0.60 10.23 -8.08
C ARG A 24 -1.36 11.49 -7.69
N SER A 25 -1.77 12.25 -8.71
CA SER A 25 -2.39 13.57 -8.60
C SER A 25 -3.49 13.59 -7.54
N ALA A 26 -3.78 14.75 -6.95
CA ALA A 26 -4.82 14.97 -5.94
C ALA A 26 -6.17 14.28 -6.26
N HIS A 27 -6.46 14.05 -7.55
CA HIS A 27 -7.58 13.27 -8.06
C HIS A 27 -7.73 11.85 -7.51
N SER A 28 -6.67 11.24 -6.95
CA SER A 28 -6.75 9.88 -6.37
C SER A 28 -7.27 9.85 -4.94
N LEU A 29 -7.35 10.99 -4.24
CA LEU A 29 -7.73 11.03 -2.82
C LEU A 29 -9.16 10.52 -2.56
N PRO A 30 -10.19 10.93 -3.32
CA PRO A 30 -11.56 10.40 -3.12
C PRO A 30 -11.61 8.87 -3.25
N ILE A 31 -10.85 8.32 -4.21
CA ILE A 31 -10.78 6.87 -4.43
C ILE A 31 -10.09 6.18 -3.24
N LYS A 32 -8.97 6.73 -2.74
CA LYS A 32 -8.29 6.21 -1.55
C LYS A 32 -9.19 6.24 -0.31
N VAL A 33 -9.96 7.31 -0.12
CA VAL A 33 -10.92 7.44 0.98
C VAL A 33 -12.00 6.36 0.87
N SER A 34 -12.54 6.14 -0.32
CA SER A 34 -13.55 5.10 -0.56
C SER A 34 -13.00 3.69 -0.32
N LEU A 35 -11.79 3.39 -0.83
CA LEU A 35 -11.09 2.13 -0.56
C LEU A 35 -10.85 1.92 0.94
N ALA A 36 -10.37 2.95 1.63
CA ALA A 36 -10.13 2.92 3.06
C ALA A 36 -11.41 2.60 3.85
N ALA A 37 -12.56 3.18 3.47
CA ALA A 37 -13.84 2.92 4.13
C ALA A 37 -14.28 1.45 3.99
N HIS A 38 -14.07 0.84 2.83
CA HIS A 38 -14.37 -0.59 2.62
C HIS A 38 -13.45 -1.51 3.40
N ILE A 39 -12.14 -1.21 3.39
CA ILE A 39 -11.18 -1.97 4.18
C ILE A 39 -11.48 -1.83 5.67
N GLN A 40 -11.81 -0.61 6.14
CA GLN A 40 -12.19 -0.34 7.53
C GLN A 40 -13.39 -1.18 7.96
N ALA A 41 -14.41 -1.32 7.11
CA ALA A 41 -15.56 -2.17 7.38
C ALA A 41 -15.17 -3.67 7.43
N ALA A 42 -14.31 -4.13 6.53
CA ALA A 42 -13.87 -5.53 6.47
C ALA A 42 -12.99 -5.95 7.67
N VAL A 43 -12.23 -5.02 8.23
CA VAL A 43 -11.31 -5.26 9.36
C VAL A 43 -11.89 -4.87 10.72
N GLN A 44 -13.16 -4.46 10.76
CA GLN A 44 -13.85 -4.11 12.00
C GLN A 44 -13.90 -5.35 12.91
N GLY A 45 -13.46 -5.19 14.16
CA GLY A 45 -13.40 -6.29 15.13
C GLY A 45 -12.25 -7.29 14.91
N MET A 46 -11.45 -7.17 13.85
CA MET A 46 -10.30 -8.05 13.62
C MET A 46 -9.05 -7.59 14.39
N PRO A 47 -8.32 -8.46 15.10
CA PRO A 47 -7.06 -8.06 15.73
C PRO A 47 -6.02 -7.62 14.70
N THR A 48 -5.27 -6.55 15.00
CA THR A 48 -4.23 -6.03 14.09
C THR A 48 -3.21 -7.09 13.67
N GLY A 49 -2.81 -7.98 14.60
CA GLY A 49 -1.88 -9.07 14.27
C GLY A 49 -2.45 -10.09 13.28
N LYS A 50 -3.78 -10.32 13.30
CA LYS A 50 -4.43 -11.17 12.30
C LYS A 50 -4.44 -10.51 10.92
N ILE A 51 -4.68 -9.21 10.86
CA ILE A 51 -4.64 -8.44 9.61
C ILE A 51 -3.22 -8.45 9.03
N ALA A 52 -2.19 -8.21 9.85
CA ALA A 52 -0.80 -8.26 9.42
C ALA A 52 -0.43 -9.60 8.78
N ARG A 53 -0.80 -10.72 9.43
CA ARG A 53 -0.56 -12.07 8.89
C ARG A 53 -1.29 -12.34 7.57
N LEU A 54 -2.47 -11.76 7.37
CA LEU A 54 -3.23 -11.91 6.13
C LEU A 54 -2.65 -11.09 4.98
N VAL A 55 -2.05 -9.93 5.27
CA VAL A 55 -1.62 -8.95 4.27
C VAL A 55 -0.14 -9.11 3.88
N ASP A 56 0.76 -9.17 4.86
CA ASP A 56 2.21 -9.29 4.61
C ASP A 56 2.73 -10.73 4.81
N GLY A 57 1.90 -11.65 5.33
CA GLY A 57 2.26 -13.05 5.56
C GLY A 57 2.80 -13.34 6.96
N PRO A 58 3.18 -14.60 7.25
CA PRO A 58 3.66 -15.02 8.57
C PRO A 58 5.10 -14.60 8.89
N ASP A 59 5.91 -14.33 7.86
CA ASP A 59 7.35 -14.07 7.98
C ASP A 59 7.70 -12.57 8.13
N ASP A 60 6.72 -11.68 7.93
CA ASP A 60 6.88 -10.24 8.09
C ASP A 60 6.49 -9.79 9.51
N ASP A 61 7.22 -8.84 10.09
CA ASP A 61 6.93 -8.29 11.43
C ASP A 61 5.60 -7.49 11.45
N GLY A 62 5.08 -7.19 10.27
CA GLY A 62 3.83 -6.47 10.02
C GLY A 62 3.91 -5.03 10.47
N LYS A 63 5.10 -4.46 10.66
CA LYS A 63 5.26 -3.10 11.19
C LYS A 63 4.58 -2.06 10.30
N ASN A 64 4.69 -2.24 8.98
CA ASN A 64 4.04 -1.37 8.00
C ASN A 64 2.52 -1.52 8.04
N VAL A 65 1.99 -2.76 7.99
CA VAL A 65 0.54 -3.00 8.09
C VAL A 65 -0.05 -2.50 9.40
N ARG A 66 0.66 -2.64 10.53
CA ARG A 66 0.22 -2.11 11.84
C ARG A 66 0.02 -0.59 11.80
N ARG A 67 0.92 0.14 11.13
CA ARG A 67 0.80 1.59 10.96
C ARG A 67 -0.34 1.93 10.01
N GLU A 68 -0.40 1.28 8.85
CA GLU A 68 -1.40 1.51 7.81
C GLU A 68 -2.82 1.22 8.31
N ILE A 69 -3.01 0.13 9.07
CA ILE A 69 -4.33 -0.19 9.64
C ILE A 69 -4.74 0.82 10.71
N GLY A 70 -3.79 1.37 11.47
CA GLY A 70 -4.05 2.47 12.39
C GLY A 70 -4.54 3.72 11.67
N VAL A 71 -3.95 4.03 10.51
CA VAL A 71 -4.41 5.11 9.63
C VAL A 71 -5.81 4.81 9.08
N ILE A 72 -6.04 3.63 8.51
CA ILE A 72 -7.33 3.22 7.93
C ILE A 72 -8.45 3.28 8.98
N ARG A 73 -8.20 2.75 10.19
CA ARG A 73 -9.17 2.79 11.30
C ARG A 73 -9.50 4.18 11.80
N SER A 74 -8.55 5.11 11.69
CA SER A 74 -8.80 6.48 12.12
C SER A 74 -9.85 7.19 11.27
N GLY A 75 -10.11 6.71 10.04
CA GLY A 75 -11.08 7.32 9.13
C GLY A 75 -10.71 8.74 8.67
N ARG A 76 -9.49 9.20 8.96
CA ARG A 76 -9.04 10.57 8.72
C ARG A 76 -8.48 10.73 7.29
N PRO A 77 -9.15 11.48 6.40
CA PRO A 77 -8.75 11.61 4.98
C PRO A 77 -7.31 12.10 4.77
N GLU A 78 -6.85 13.01 5.62
CA GLU A 78 -5.49 13.58 5.56
C GLU A 78 -4.41 12.54 5.84
N ARG A 79 -4.70 11.52 6.65
CA ARG A 79 -3.76 10.42 6.94
C ARG A 79 -3.82 9.35 5.85
N ILE A 80 -5.01 9.09 5.31
CA ILE A 80 -5.26 8.18 4.18
C ILE A 80 -4.45 8.59 2.95
N ALA A 81 -4.28 9.89 2.71
CA ALA A 81 -3.46 10.40 1.59
C ALA A 81 -2.01 9.87 1.60
N GLY A 82 -1.45 9.61 2.80
CA GLY A 82 -0.08 9.15 3.01
C GLY A 82 0.18 7.68 2.70
N ILE A 83 -0.85 6.87 2.48
CA ILE A 83 -0.71 5.47 2.06
C ILE A 83 -0.65 5.40 0.53
N GLY A 84 0.26 4.58 -0.01
CA GLY A 84 0.36 4.33 -1.44
C GLY A 84 -0.92 3.70 -2.00
N PHE A 85 -1.33 4.07 -3.22
CA PHE A 85 -2.55 3.52 -3.81
C PHE A 85 -2.51 1.99 -3.93
N GLU A 86 -1.37 1.45 -4.34
CA GLU A 86 -1.15 -0.01 -4.49
C GLU A 86 -1.33 -0.75 -3.17
N ARG A 87 -0.95 -0.14 -2.03
CA ARG A 87 -1.17 -0.75 -0.72
C ARG A 87 -2.66 -0.97 -0.44
N TYR A 88 -3.53 -0.04 -0.85
CA TYR A 88 -4.98 -0.27 -0.74
C TYR A 88 -5.46 -1.47 -1.57
N LEU A 89 -4.88 -1.69 -2.75
CA LEU A 89 -5.21 -2.87 -3.56
C LEU A 89 -4.75 -4.17 -2.90
N VAL A 90 -3.54 -4.18 -2.33
CA VAL A 90 -3.03 -5.32 -1.55
C VAL A 90 -3.95 -5.64 -0.37
N PHE A 91 -4.40 -4.63 0.37
CA PHE A 91 -5.40 -4.81 1.42
C PHE A 91 -6.71 -5.39 0.87
N CYS A 92 -7.20 -4.90 -0.28
CA CYS A 92 -8.44 -5.39 -0.86
C CYS A 92 -8.35 -6.88 -1.23
N GLU A 93 -7.26 -7.27 -1.90
CA GLU A 93 -7.01 -8.66 -2.30
C GLU A 93 -6.91 -9.60 -1.08
N SER A 94 -6.14 -9.19 -0.08
CA SER A 94 -5.88 -9.97 1.14
C SER A 94 -7.15 -10.15 1.98
N LEU A 95 -8.01 -9.13 2.02
CA LEU A 95 -9.22 -9.10 2.85
C LEU A 95 -10.49 -9.47 2.07
N LYS A 96 -10.37 -9.85 0.80
CA LYS A 96 -11.50 -10.17 -0.09
C LYS A 96 -12.52 -9.04 -0.19
N VAL A 97 -12.02 -7.80 -0.24
CA VAL A 97 -12.81 -6.61 -0.57
C VAL A 97 -12.76 -6.42 -2.08
N ASP A 98 -13.91 -6.21 -2.72
CA ASP A 98 -13.97 -5.90 -4.14
C ASP A 98 -13.48 -4.45 -4.38
N PRO A 99 -12.30 -4.25 -5.01
CA PRO A 99 -11.79 -2.91 -5.27
C PRO A 99 -12.63 -2.18 -6.32
N ALA A 100 -13.26 -2.87 -7.28
CA ALA A 100 -14.08 -2.22 -8.29
C ALA A 100 -15.30 -1.56 -7.65
N LEU A 101 -16.01 -2.29 -6.78
CA LEU A 101 -17.10 -1.74 -5.97
C LEU A 101 -16.60 -0.57 -5.11
N ALA A 102 -15.48 -0.74 -4.42
CA ALA A 102 -14.94 0.30 -3.55
C ALA A 102 -14.56 1.59 -4.30
N MET A 103 -14.11 1.49 -5.55
CA MET A 103 -13.78 2.65 -6.39
C MET A 103 -15.02 3.39 -6.93
N THR A 104 -16.21 2.76 -6.96
CA THR A 104 -17.44 3.44 -7.41
C THR A 104 -17.95 4.53 -6.46
N GLY A 105 -17.48 4.54 -5.20
CA GLY A 105 -18.02 5.41 -4.15
C GLY A 105 -19.28 4.87 -3.47
N ALA A 106 -19.69 3.64 -3.79
CA ALA A 106 -20.75 2.94 -3.05
C ALA A 106 -20.39 2.85 -1.55
N PRO A 107 -21.37 2.84 -0.63
CA PRO A 107 -21.09 2.65 0.78
C PRO A 107 -20.64 1.20 1.06
N PRO A 108 -19.75 0.98 2.04
CA PRO A 108 -19.30 -0.35 2.38
C PRO A 108 -20.41 -1.19 3.01
N VAL A 109 -20.53 -2.44 2.59
CA VAL A 109 -21.49 -3.39 3.17
C VAL A 109 -21.01 -3.79 4.57
N ARG A 110 -21.73 -3.35 5.60
CA ARG A 110 -21.46 -3.76 6.99
C ARG A 110 -21.96 -5.18 7.19
N ARG A 111 -21.05 -6.16 7.22
CA ARG A 111 -21.40 -7.52 7.66
C ARG A 111 -21.75 -7.47 9.14
N ARG A 112 -23.03 -7.64 9.49
CA ARG A 112 -23.44 -7.97 10.86
C ARG A 112 -22.95 -9.39 11.13
N VAL A 113 -21.88 -9.52 11.89
CA VAL A 113 -21.45 -10.81 12.42
C VAL A 113 -22.41 -11.12 13.56
N HIS A 114 -23.28 -12.12 13.38
CA HIS A 114 -24.11 -12.70 14.43
C HIS A 114 -23.27 -13.59 15.33
#